data_AF-A0A0F9IBU0-F1
#
_entry.id   AF-A0A0F9IBU0-F1
#
_cell.length_a   1.000
_cell.length_b   1.000
_cell.length_c   1.000
_cell.angle_alpha   90.00
_cell.angle_beta   90.00
_cell.angle_gamma   90.00
#
_symmetry.space_group_name_H-M   'P 1'
#
loop_
_entity.id
_entity.type
_entity.pdbx_description
1 polymer ?
#
loop_
_entity_poly.entity_id
_entity_poly.type
_entity_poly.pdbx_seq_one_letter_code
_entity_poly.pdbx_strand_id
1 'polypeptide(L)'
;MFGSALRVAMANKPVPPPPFANPKNFSDVKLLIMNGNGTEGNTDMTDMSLSPRPVSYIGQAQMDTGIVKFPDVPTLLMDGVTDGLDLDDADIGLASNDWTIEFWMNPDDTVGNQTVIRKWDGAIGQRGFSIFRLPGADQRFQFEFSSNGSTTALAMPSASKVLSNLWTYGAVQREGNLFSLWFNSLREKQATNSLSISNGGIAELRVGNRSTSEDEWDGNLGPIRMTIGEAIFTNSPLNIVVPTGPWPVDVLELENVNDRMQLEGSVDNILLEDSSGVLALEGTGDALTLEDGSGRLALD
;
A
#
# COMPACT_ATOMS: atom_id res chain seq x y z
N MET A 1 58.23 9.52 -19.11
CA MET A 1 57.63 8.96 -17.88
C MET A 1 56.13 8.99 -18.07
N PHE A 2 55.51 7.84 -18.29
CA PHE A 2 54.05 7.74 -18.44
C PHE A 2 53.41 7.82 -17.06
N GLY A 3 52.68 8.88 -16.76
CA GLY A 3 51.85 8.97 -15.56
C GLY A 3 50.55 8.21 -15.81
N SER A 4 50.42 7.00 -15.26
CA SER A 4 49.15 6.28 -15.30
C SER A 4 48.16 6.96 -14.34
N ALA A 5 47.07 7.51 -14.87
CA ALA A 5 45.94 7.87 -14.04
C ALA A 5 45.32 6.58 -13.48
N LEU A 6 45.46 6.38 -12.17
CA LEU A 6 44.75 5.34 -11.43
C LEU A 6 43.25 5.69 -11.45
N ARG A 7 42.49 5.11 -12.38
CA ARG A 7 41.03 5.17 -12.33
C ARG A 7 40.54 4.20 -11.27
N VAL A 8 40.23 4.72 -10.08
CA VAL A 8 39.42 3.97 -9.12
C VAL A 8 37.99 4.02 -9.63
N ALA A 9 37.54 2.95 -10.27
CA ALA A 9 36.12 2.75 -10.51
C ALA A 9 35.46 2.61 -9.14
N MET A 10 34.70 3.61 -8.69
CA MET A 10 33.76 3.39 -7.60
C MET A 10 32.72 2.44 -8.15
N ALA A 11 32.74 1.20 -7.67
CA ALA A 11 31.66 0.28 -7.93
C ALA A 11 30.37 0.97 -7.49
N ASN A 12 29.38 1.07 -8.38
CA ASN A 12 28.00 1.29 -7.97
C ASN A 12 27.73 0.27 -6.88
N LYS A 13 27.77 0.69 -5.61
CA LYS A 13 27.25 -0.16 -4.53
C LYS A 13 25.79 -0.31 -4.88
N PRO A 14 25.30 -1.54 -5.15
CA PRO A 14 23.88 -1.75 -5.30
C PRO A 14 23.23 -1.13 -4.07
N VAL A 15 22.31 -0.18 -4.27
CA VAL A 15 21.39 0.17 -3.19
C VAL A 15 20.80 -1.17 -2.75
N PRO A 16 20.99 -1.57 -1.48
CA PRO A 16 20.41 -2.82 -1.01
C PRO A 16 18.94 -2.77 -1.39
N PRO A 17 18.40 -3.80 -2.08
CA PRO A 17 16.97 -3.84 -2.27
C PRO A 17 16.32 -3.66 -0.90
N PRO A 18 15.18 -2.94 -0.82
CA PRO A 18 14.48 -2.79 0.45
C PRO A 18 14.37 -4.16 1.11
N PRO A 19 14.44 -4.25 2.45
CA PRO A 19 14.55 -5.55 3.15
C PRO A 19 13.35 -6.46 2.89
N PHE A 20 12.30 -5.97 2.22
CA PHE A 20 11.10 -6.64 1.77
C PHE A 20 10.80 -6.29 0.30
N ALA A 21 10.02 -7.14 -0.37
CA ALA A 21 9.63 -6.90 -1.76
C ALA A 21 8.75 -5.65 -1.88
N ASN A 22 9.01 -4.84 -2.90
CA ASN A 22 8.31 -3.60 -3.19
C ASN A 22 7.81 -3.64 -4.65
N PRO A 23 6.73 -2.90 -5.01
CA PRO A 23 6.35 -2.72 -6.40
C PRO A 23 7.54 -2.21 -7.22
N LYS A 24 7.68 -2.72 -8.44
CA LYS A 24 8.68 -2.24 -9.41
C LYS A 24 8.36 -0.83 -9.86
N ASN A 25 7.07 -0.53 -10.06
CA ASN A 25 6.60 0.81 -10.39
C ASN A 25 5.65 1.29 -9.30
N PHE A 26 5.99 2.39 -8.65
CA PHE A 26 5.11 2.96 -7.63
C PHE A 26 3.80 3.52 -8.22
N SER A 27 3.76 3.82 -9.53
CA SER A 27 2.53 4.16 -10.27
C SER A 27 1.47 3.04 -10.30
N ASP A 28 1.88 1.79 -10.05
CA ASP A 28 0.99 0.64 -9.97
C ASP A 28 0.33 0.55 -8.57
N VAL A 29 0.83 1.30 -7.58
CA VAL A 29 0.17 1.46 -6.27
C VAL A 29 -1.05 2.35 -6.45
N LYS A 30 -2.24 1.78 -6.28
CA LYS A 30 -3.53 2.48 -6.43
C LYS A 30 -4.17 2.88 -5.10
N LEU A 31 -3.71 2.30 -4.00
CA LEU A 31 -4.08 2.71 -2.66
C LEU A 31 -2.88 2.51 -1.74
N LEU A 32 -2.58 3.52 -0.94
CA LEU A 32 -1.55 3.48 0.07
C LEU A 32 -2.01 4.28 1.29
N ILE A 33 -2.62 3.59 2.24
CA ILE A 33 -2.98 4.18 3.52
C ILE A 33 -1.82 3.90 4.47
N MET A 34 -0.97 4.91 4.66
CA MET A 34 0.12 4.92 5.63
C MET A 34 0.10 6.29 6.26
N ASN A 35 -0.39 6.43 7.48
CA ASN A 35 -0.88 7.73 7.95
C ASN A 35 0.20 8.67 8.49
N GLY A 36 1.41 8.58 7.94
CA GLY A 36 2.53 9.50 8.16
C GLY A 36 2.68 9.93 9.61
N ASN A 37 2.75 11.23 9.85
CA ASN A 37 2.91 11.86 11.17
C ASN A 37 1.58 12.38 11.75
N GLY A 38 0.45 11.73 11.47
CA GLY A 38 -0.87 12.14 11.96
C GLY A 38 -0.98 12.09 13.49
N THR A 39 -1.96 12.82 14.06
CA THR A 39 -2.16 12.89 15.51
C THR A 39 -3.32 12.02 15.98
N GLU A 40 -3.24 11.58 17.24
CA GLU A 40 -4.28 10.80 17.93
C GLU A 40 -5.69 11.38 17.74
N GLY A 41 -6.64 10.54 17.37
CA GLY A 41 -8.06 10.88 17.25
C GLY A 41 -8.44 11.69 16.01
N ASN A 42 -7.51 11.96 15.10
CA ASN A 42 -7.83 12.70 13.87
C ASN A 42 -8.54 11.86 12.81
N THR A 43 -9.24 12.56 11.92
CA THR A 43 -9.94 12.04 10.74
C THR A 43 -9.34 12.58 9.43
N ASP A 44 -8.01 12.60 9.32
CA ASP A 44 -7.25 13.16 8.19
C ASP A 44 -6.32 12.16 7.48
N MET A 45 -6.63 10.86 7.54
CA MET A 45 -5.90 9.85 6.76
C MET A 45 -6.00 10.15 5.27
N THR A 46 -4.89 9.99 4.58
CA THR A 46 -4.78 10.27 3.14
C THR A 46 -4.25 9.04 2.41
N ASP A 47 -4.67 8.90 1.15
CA ASP A 47 -4.01 8.00 0.23
C ASP A 47 -2.68 8.62 -0.24
N MET A 48 -1.56 7.98 0.10
CA MET A 48 -0.21 8.39 -0.27
C MET A 48 0.27 7.78 -1.60
N SER A 49 -0.64 7.22 -2.41
CA SER A 49 -0.32 6.80 -3.77
C SER A 49 -0.01 7.99 -4.69
N LEU A 50 0.53 7.75 -5.90
CA LEU A 50 0.76 8.84 -6.88
C LEU A 50 -0.53 9.40 -7.46
N SER A 51 -1.67 8.77 -7.22
CA SER A 51 -2.99 9.27 -7.62
C SER A 51 -3.90 9.26 -6.41
N PRO A 52 -3.69 10.17 -5.45
CA PRO A 52 -4.42 10.20 -4.19
C PRO A 52 -5.92 10.22 -4.41
N ARG A 53 -6.59 9.19 -3.91
CA ARG A 53 -8.06 9.11 -3.88
C ARG A 53 -8.60 9.78 -2.61
N PRO A 54 -9.75 10.46 -2.67
CA PRO A 54 -10.42 10.96 -1.48
C PRO A 54 -10.73 9.82 -0.50
N VAL A 55 -10.41 10.04 0.77
CA VAL A 55 -10.72 9.13 1.88
C VAL A 55 -11.83 9.77 2.70
N SER A 56 -13.00 9.13 2.74
CA SER A 56 -14.14 9.60 3.54
C SER A 56 -14.29 8.72 4.77
N TYR A 57 -14.25 9.32 5.95
CA TYR A 57 -14.48 8.60 7.19
C TYR A 57 -15.96 8.31 7.40
N ILE A 58 -16.24 7.14 7.97
CA ILE A 58 -17.57 6.71 8.40
C ILE A 58 -17.52 6.50 9.91
N GLY A 59 -18.56 6.95 10.62
CA GLY A 59 -18.68 6.76 12.05
C GLY A 59 -17.66 7.59 12.85
N GLN A 60 -17.04 6.94 13.83
CA GLN A 60 -16.02 7.47 14.73
C GLN A 60 -14.62 6.90 14.44
N ALA A 61 -14.45 6.26 13.27
CA ALA A 61 -13.15 5.81 12.80
C ALA A 61 -12.12 6.94 12.90
N GLN A 62 -10.94 6.65 13.44
CA GLN A 62 -9.95 7.67 13.78
C GLN A 62 -8.53 7.13 13.71
N MET A 63 -7.55 8.04 13.68
CA MET A 63 -6.15 7.66 13.86
C MET A 63 -5.86 7.26 15.30
N ASP A 64 -5.02 6.23 15.47
CA ASP A 64 -4.46 5.82 16.76
C ASP A 64 -2.93 5.75 16.68
N THR A 65 -2.29 6.47 17.59
CA THR A 65 -0.85 6.61 17.78
C THR A 65 -0.35 5.80 18.98
N GLY A 66 -1.25 5.30 19.83
CA GLY A 66 -0.95 4.46 20.98
C GLY A 66 -0.75 2.99 20.61
N ILE A 67 -1.56 2.45 19.70
CA ILE A 67 -1.42 1.07 19.20
C ILE A 67 -0.94 1.09 17.75
N VAL A 68 0.39 1.05 17.56
CA VAL A 68 1.01 1.15 16.23
C VAL A 68 1.80 -0.10 15.85
N LYS A 69 1.86 -0.38 14.54
CA LYS A 69 2.68 -1.47 14.00
C LYS A 69 4.15 -1.07 13.82
N PHE A 70 4.35 0.14 13.31
CA PHE A 70 5.65 0.77 13.10
C PHE A 70 5.71 2.03 13.96
N PRO A 71 6.86 2.33 14.59
CA PRO A 71 7.04 3.59 15.29
C PRO A 71 6.66 4.77 14.39
N ASP A 72 5.98 5.75 14.98
CA ASP A 72 5.59 7.01 14.33
C ASP A 72 4.67 6.87 13.11
N VAL A 73 4.04 5.71 12.90
CA VAL A 73 3.02 5.49 11.86
C VAL A 73 1.68 5.21 12.53
N PRO A 74 0.75 6.17 12.58
CA PRO A 74 -0.59 5.98 13.12
C PRO A 74 -1.33 4.89 12.37
N THR A 75 -2.21 4.22 13.11
CA THR A 75 -3.10 3.18 12.59
C THR A 75 -4.52 3.70 12.49
N LEU A 76 -5.37 2.97 11.81
CA LEU A 76 -6.80 3.22 11.74
C LEU A 76 -7.49 2.40 12.83
N LEU A 77 -8.00 3.10 13.85
CA LEU A 77 -8.77 2.53 14.94
C LEU A 77 -10.27 2.60 14.61
N MET A 78 -10.94 1.49 14.89
CA MET A 78 -12.38 1.32 14.78
C MET A 78 -12.89 0.53 15.99
N ASP A 79 -14.11 0.82 16.43
CA ASP A 79 -14.69 0.25 17.66
C ASP A 79 -15.65 -0.94 17.43
N GLY A 80 -15.71 -1.45 16.20
CA GLY A 80 -16.65 -2.50 15.82
C GLY A 80 -18.09 -2.03 15.65
N VAL A 81 -18.36 -0.72 15.60
CA VAL A 81 -19.71 -0.15 15.47
C VAL A 81 -19.73 0.96 14.42
N THR A 82 -20.24 0.68 13.24
CA THR A 82 -20.45 1.58 12.10
C THR A 82 -19.21 2.23 11.48
N ASP A 83 -18.06 2.13 12.14
CA ASP A 83 -16.78 2.71 11.73
C ASP A 83 -16.26 2.16 10.40
N GLY A 84 -15.62 3.02 9.60
CA GLY A 84 -15.01 2.59 8.34
C GLY A 84 -14.41 3.75 7.55
N LEU A 85 -13.81 3.41 6.42
CA LEU A 85 -13.48 4.38 5.37
C LEU A 85 -14.23 4.00 4.09
N ASP A 86 -14.74 5.02 3.40
CA ASP A 86 -15.22 4.95 2.02
C ASP A 86 -14.18 5.58 1.10
N LEU A 87 -13.81 4.84 0.05
CA LEU A 87 -12.75 5.18 -0.87
C LEU A 87 -13.32 5.24 -2.29
N ASP A 88 -12.88 6.25 -3.06
CA ASP A 88 -13.13 6.26 -4.50
C ASP A 88 -12.53 5.01 -5.17
N ASP A 89 -13.23 4.43 -6.13
CA ASP A 89 -12.88 3.14 -6.72
C ASP A 89 -12.67 3.18 -8.25
N ALA A 90 -12.57 4.38 -8.85
CA ALA A 90 -12.60 4.56 -10.31
C ALA A 90 -11.56 3.72 -11.08
N ASP A 91 -10.39 3.46 -10.47
CA ASP A 91 -9.31 2.63 -11.02
C ASP A 91 -8.98 1.39 -10.17
N ILE A 92 -9.84 1.03 -9.21
CA ILE A 92 -9.69 -0.19 -8.38
C ILE A 92 -10.35 -1.41 -9.05
N GLY A 93 -9.99 -1.64 -10.32
CA GLY A 93 -10.47 -2.75 -11.13
C GLY A 93 -9.51 -3.94 -11.13
N LEU A 94 -9.67 -4.89 -10.20
CA LEU A 94 -8.80 -6.08 -10.14
C LEU A 94 -8.93 -6.96 -11.39
N ALA A 95 -10.17 -7.20 -11.85
CA ALA A 95 -10.51 -7.95 -13.06
C ALA A 95 -9.61 -9.20 -13.30
N SER A 96 -8.88 -9.21 -14.43
CA SER A 96 -7.90 -10.25 -14.80
C SER A 96 -6.45 -9.80 -14.63
N ASN A 97 -6.21 -8.63 -14.03
CA ASN A 97 -4.86 -8.08 -13.86
C ASN A 97 -4.07 -8.89 -12.82
N ASP A 98 -2.75 -8.75 -12.89
CA ASP A 98 -1.89 -9.09 -11.76
C ASP A 98 -2.04 -8.01 -10.69
N TRP A 99 -2.03 -8.38 -9.42
CA TRP A 99 -2.18 -7.43 -8.33
C TRP A 99 -1.69 -8.02 -7.02
N THR A 100 -1.42 -7.13 -6.06
CA THR A 100 -1.10 -7.46 -4.67
C THR A 100 -1.86 -6.52 -3.75
N ILE A 101 -2.58 -7.07 -2.78
CA ILE A 101 -3.19 -6.32 -1.67
C ILE A 101 -2.52 -6.81 -0.39
N GLU A 102 -1.92 -5.90 0.36
CA GLU A 102 -1.18 -6.22 1.58
C GLU A 102 -1.48 -5.22 2.70
N PHE A 103 -1.43 -5.71 3.94
CA PHE A 103 -1.85 -4.92 5.09
C PHE A 103 -1.34 -5.51 6.41
N TRP A 104 -1.34 -4.66 7.44
CA TRP A 104 -1.20 -5.07 8.83
C TRP A 104 -2.53 -4.99 9.56
N MET A 105 -2.82 -5.96 10.42
CA MET A 105 -4.06 -6.01 11.20
C MET A 105 -3.80 -6.40 12.66
N ASN A 106 -4.56 -5.81 13.57
CA ASN A 106 -4.55 -6.11 15.00
C ASN A 106 -5.97 -5.96 15.57
N PRO A 107 -6.80 -7.02 15.51
CA PRO A 107 -8.19 -6.94 15.97
C PRO A 107 -8.32 -7.03 17.50
N ASP A 108 -9.34 -6.40 18.07
CA ASP A 108 -9.66 -6.48 19.50
C ASP A 108 -10.67 -7.61 19.79
N ASP A 109 -11.87 -7.56 19.19
CA ASP A 109 -12.88 -8.62 19.29
C ASP A 109 -12.81 -9.68 18.16
N THR A 110 -13.69 -10.68 18.26
CA THR A 110 -13.83 -11.86 17.41
C THR A 110 -15.28 -12.13 17.00
N VAL A 111 -16.22 -11.22 17.31
CA VAL A 111 -17.63 -11.39 16.95
C VAL A 111 -17.88 -10.90 15.53
N GLY A 112 -18.65 -11.68 14.75
CA GLY A 112 -18.97 -11.35 13.37
C GLY A 112 -17.79 -11.52 12.40
N ASN A 113 -18.06 -11.39 11.09
CA ASN A 113 -16.96 -11.17 10.17
C ASN A 113 -16.39 -9.78 10.45
N GLN A 114 -15.12 -9.53 10.17
CA GLN A 114 -14.53 -8.20 10.33
C GLN A 114 -13.83 -7.81 9.05
N THR A 115 -14.32 -6.75 8.40
CA THR A 115 -13.82 -6.31 7.09
C THR A 115 -12.46 -5.66 7.24
N VAL A 116 -11.48 -6.11 6.46
CA VAL A 116 -10.24 -5.33 6.27
C VAL A 116 -10.45 -4.37 5.12
N ILE A 117 -10.69 -4.89 3.92
CA ILE A 117 -10.97 -4.10 2.72
C ILE A 117 -11.85 -4.90 1.77
N ARG A 118 -12.82 -4.25 1.12
CA ARG A 118 -13.72 -4.92 0.20
C ARG A 118 -14.40 -3.98 -0.78
N LYS A 119 -14.84 -4.56 -1.88
CA LYS A 119 -15.86 -4.00 -2.77
C LYS A 119 -16.95 -5.05 -2.95
N TRP A 120 -17.78 -5.19 -1.92
CA TRP A 120 -18.72 -6.29 -1.79
C TRP A 120 -19.95 -5.89 -0.97
N ASP A 121 -21.12 -5.96 -1.59
CA ASP A 121 -22.42 -5.88 -0.91
C ASP A 121 -23.34 -7.02 -1.34
N GLY A 122 -23.50 -7.98 -0.41
CA GLY A 122 -24.34 -9.15 -0.61
C GLY A 122 -25.84 -8.86 -0.65
N ALA A 123 -26.29 -7.75 -0.05
CA ALA A 123 -27.71 -7.42 0.08
C ALA A 123 -28.31 -6.91 -1.22
N ILE A 124 -27.52 -6.18 -2.01
CA ILE A 124 -27.93 -5.64 -3.32
C ILE A 124 -27.38 -6.46 -4.49
N GLY A 125 -26.73 -7.59 -4.23
CA GLY A 125 -26.19 -8.48 -5.28
C GLY A 125 -25.05 -7.84 -6.08
N GLN A 126 -24.15 -7.12 -5.39
CA GLN A 126 -23.05 -6.37 -5.98
C GLN A 126 -21.73 -6.85 -5.36
N ARG A 127 -21.15 -7.92 -5.92
CA ARG A 127 -19.99 -8.60 -5.34
C ARG A 127 -18.77 -8.49 -6.24
N GLY A 128 -17.70 -7.86 -5.76
CA GLY A 128 -16.39 -7.86 -6.39
C GLY A 128 -15.45 -8.79 -5.64
N PHE A 129 -14.69 -8.23 -4.71
CA PHE A 129 -13.78 -8.95 -3.81
C PHE A 129 -14.00 -8.54 -2.36
N SER A 130 -13.60 -9.41 -1.43
CA SER A 130 -13.60 -9.13 0.00
C SER A 130 -12.39 -9.75 0.68
N ILE A 131 -11.77 -9.00 1.58
CA ILE A 131 -10.70 -9.41 2.49
C ILE A 131 -11.23 -9.15 3.90
N PHE A 132 -11.42 -10.20 4.67
CA PHE A 132 -12.05 -10.12 5.99
C PHE A 132 -11.56 -11.22 6.92
N ARG A 133 -11.76 -11.02 8.22
CA ARG A 133 -11.52 -12.02 9.25
C ARG A 133 -12.82 -12.76 9.57
N LEU A 134 -12.74 -14.08 9.68
CA LEU A 134 -13.88 -14.95 9.99
C LEU A 134 -14.25 -14.91 11.48
N PRO A 135 -15.55 -15.07 11.84
CA PRO A 135 -16.06 -14.94 13.19
C PRO A 135 -15.63 -16.06 14.14
N GLY A 136 -15.81 -15.78 15.43
CA GLY A 136 -15.94 -16.75 16.50
C GLY A 136 -14.69 -17.59 16.69
N ALA A 137 -14.84 -18.92 16.61
CA ALA A 137 -13.72 -19.84 16.79
C ALA A 137 -12.85 -20.00 15.53
N ASP A 138 -13.29 -19.54 14.36
CA ASP A 138 -12.53 -19.69 13.10
C ASP A 138 -11.37 -18.68 13.07
N GLN A 139 -11.66 -17.37 13.10
CA GLN A 139 -10.67 -16.27 13.22
C GLN A 139 -9.63 -16.20 12.09
N ARG A 140 -9.78 -17.01 11.05
CA ARG A 140 -8.85 -17.01 9.91
C ARG A 140 -9.13 -15.78 9.04
N PHE A 141 -8.06 -15.30 8.44
CA PHE A 141 -8.14 -14.27 7.42
C PHE A 141 -8.58 -14.93 6.10
N GLN A 142 -9.60 -14.39 5.42
CA GLN A 142 -10.10 -14.90 4.15
C GLN A 142 -10.08 -13.84 3.06
N PHE A 143 -9.63 -14.24 1.88
CA PHE A 143 -9.93 -13.57 0.63
C PHE A 143 -11.00 -14.31 -0.14
N GLU A 144 -11.95 -13.59 -0.71
CA GLU A 144 -12.90 -14.14 -1.64
C GLU A 144 -13.23 -13.17 -2.78
N PHE A 145 -13.69 -13.72 -3.90
CA PHE A 145 -14.18 -12.91 -5.01
C PHE A 145 -15.36 -13.57 -5.72
N SER A 146 -16.14 -12.74 -6.41
CA SER A 146 -17.18 -13.15 -7.36
C SER A 146 -16.74 -12.83 -8.79
N SER A 147 -17.05 -13.71 -9.73
CA SER A 147 -16.80 -13.45 -11.16
C SER A 147 -18.02 -12.91 -11.91
N ASN A 148 -19.19 -12.92 -11.27
CA ASN A 148 -20.48 -12.58 -11.90
C ASN A 148 -21.29 -11.54 -11.10
N GLY A 149 -20.74 -11.01 -10.01
CA GLY A 149 -21.44 -10.06 -9.15
C GLY A 149 -22.36 -10.68 -8.11
N SER A 150 -22.61 -12.00 -8.15
CA SER A 150 -23.69 -12.63 -7.39
C SER A 150 -23.25 -13.82 -6.54
N THR A 151 -22.38 -14.69 -7.05
CA THR A 151 -21.92 -15.89 -6.34
C THR A 151 -20.42 -15.86 -6.10
N THR A 152 -19.96 -16.39 -4.96
CA THR A 152 -18.54 -16.56 -4.68
C THR A 152 -17.93 -17.56 -5.65
N ALA A 153 -16.90 -17.14 -6.38
CA ALA A 153 -16.17 -17.95 -7.36
C ALA A 153 -14.91 -18.60 -6.74
N LEU A 154 -14.30 -17.94 -5.76
CA LEU A 154 -13.17 -18.45 -4.99
C LEU A 154 -13.25 -17.89 -3.56
N ALA A 155 -12.96 -18.74 -2.58
CA ALA A 155 -12.71 -18.35 -1.20
C ALA A 155 -11.42 -19.04 -0.72
N MET A 156 -10.50 -18.27 -0.16
CA MET A 156 -9.21 -18.71 0.35
C MET A 156 -9.06 -18.22 1.79
N PRO A 157 -9.49 -19.00 2.80
CA PRO A 157 -9.12 -18.74 4.17
C PRO A 157 -7.68 -19.18 4.42
N SER A 158 -6.95 -18.42 5.23
CA SER A 158 -5.63 -18.77 5.77
C SER A 158 -5.66 -20.15 6.47
N ALA A 159 -4.49 -20.71 6.77
CA ALA A 159 -4.38 -21.88 7.63
C ALA A 159 -4.33 -21.47 9.11
N SER A 160 -3.66 -20.37 9.40
CA SER A 160 -3.49 -19.80 10.73
C SER A 160 -4.59 -18.80 11.08
N LYS A 161 -4.85 -18.66 12.37
CA LYS A 161 -5.83 -17.71 12.93
C LYS A 161 -5.17 -16.35 13.16
N VAL A 162 -5.92 -15.28 12.87
CA VAL A 162 -5.58 -13.92 13.32
C VAL A 162 -6.02 -13.81 14.78
N LEU A 163 -5.06 -13.79 15.69
CA LEU A 163 -5.31 -13.65 17.12
C LEU A 163 -5.58 -12.19 17.47
N SER A 164 -6.45 -11.96 18.45
CA SER A 164 -6.71 -10.60 18.95
C SER A 164 -5.49 -10.03 19.66
N ASN A 165 -5.34 -8.70 19.62
CA ASN A 165 -4.26 -7.95 20.25
C ASN A 165 -2.85 -8.39 19.80
N LEU A 166 -2.74 -8.93 18.59
CA LEU A 166 -1.47 -9.31 17.97
C LEU A 166 -1.39 -8.86 16.51
N TRP A 167 -0.41 -8.00 16.23
CA TRP A 167 -0.07 -7.60 14.87
C TRP A 167 0.24 -8.80 13.96
N THR A 168 -0.57 -8.93 12.92
CA THR A 168 -0.44 -9.95 11.88
C THR A 168 -0.32 -9.28 10.52
N TYR A 169 0.60 -9.76 9.68
CA TYR A 169 0.68 -9.33 8.29
C TYR A 169 -0.18 -10.25 7.42
N GLY A 170 -1.00 -9.66 6.56
CA GLY A 170 -1.77 -10.37 5.55
C GLY A 170 -1.43 -9.83 4.17
N ALA A 171 -1.31 -10.72 3.18
CA ALA A 171 -1.30 -10.31 1.79
C ALA A 171 -2.00 -11.33 0.89
N VAL A 172 -2.56 -10.83 -0.20
CA VAL A 172 -3.15 -11.65 -1.25
C VAL A 172 -2.65 -11.11 -2.57
N GLN A 173 -2.28 -12.01 -3.47
CA GLN A 173 -1.86 -11.64 -4.80
C GLN A 173 -2.53 -12.52 -5.84
N ARG A 174 -2.67 -11.98 -7.04
CA ARG A 174 -2.89 -12.74 -8.27
C ARG A 174 -1.72 -12.52 -9.21
N GLU A 175 -1.17 -13.63 -9.70
CA GLU A 175 -0.18 -13.69 -10.78
C GLU A 175 -0.70 -14.60 -11.90
N GLY A 176 -1.08 -14.00 -13.02
CA GLY A 176 -1.80 -14.65 -14.11
C GLY A 176 -3.11 -15.26 -13.61
N ASN A 177 -3.10 -16.57 -13.35
CA ASN A 177 -4.24 -17.32 -12.80
C ASN A 177 -3.95 -17.91 -11.41
N LEU A 178 -2.75 -17.68 -10.86
CA LEU A 178 -2.35 -18.16 -9.55
C LEU A 178 -2.66 -17.10 -8.49
N PHE A 179 -3.60 -17.43 -7.62
CA PHE A 179 -3.89 -16.66 -6.42
C PHE A 179 -3.06 -17.22 -5.27
N SER A 180 -2.42 -16.35 -4.49
CA SER A 180 -1.65 -16.71 -3.30
C SER A 180 -2.12 -15.88 -2.10
N LEU A 181 -2.25 -16.52 -0.95
CA LEU A 181 -2.52 -15.86 0.34
C LEU A 181 -1.33 -16.09 1.26
N TRP A 182 -0.83 -14.98 1.80
CA TRP A 182 0.30 -14.89 2.70
C TRP A 182 -0.17 -14.49 4.10
N PHE A 183 0.32 -15.22 5.09
CA PHE A 183 0.06 -14.96 6.51
C PHE A 183 1.41 -14.85 7.21
N ASN A 184 1.69 -13.68 7.77
CA ASN A 184 3.04 -13.30 8.17
C ASN A 184 4.03 -13.56 7.03
N SER A 185 5.10 -14.30 7.28
CA SER A 185 6.14 -14.58 6.28
C SER A 185 5.86 -15.79 5.39
N LEU A 186 4.73 -16.50 5.54
CA LEU A 186 4.48 -17.79 4.88
C LEU A 186 3.31 -17.74 3.90
N ARG A 187 3.44 -18.47 2.79
CA ARG A 187 2.30 -18.74 1.88
C ARG A 187 1.47 -19.86 2.48
N GLU A 188 0.28 -19.53 2.96
CA GLU A 188 -0.60 -20.53 3.59
C GLU A 188 -1.63 -21.11 2.64
N LYS A 189 -1.99 -20.37 1.59
CA LYS A 189 -2.85 -20.86 0.51
C LYS A 189 -2.37 -20.42 -0.85
N GLN A 190 -2.70 -21.27 -1.82
CA GLN A 190 -2.68 -20.93 -3.22
C GLN A 190 -3.86 -21.63 -3.93
N ALA A 191 -4.37 -21.01 -4.98
CA ALA A 191 -5.38 -21.60 -5.86
C ALA A 191 -5.16 -21.12 -7.28
N THR A 192 -5.44 -21.97 -8.27
CA THR A 192 -5.46 -21.57 -9.68
C THR A 192 -6.89 -21.33 -10.10
N ASN A 193 -7.19 -20.14 -10.61
CA ASN A 193 -8.50 -19.78 -11.14
C ASN A 193 -8.31 -18.80 -12.31
N SER A 194 -9.00 -19.02 -13.43
CA SER A 194 -8.87 -18.17 -14.63
C SER A 194 -10.01 -17.17 -14.79
N LEU A 195 -10.96 -17.13 -13.87
CA LEU A 195 -12.09 -16.21 -13.94
C LEU A 195 -11.62 -14.77 -13.67
N SER A 196 -12.24 -13.82 -14.36
CA SER A 196 -12.11 -12.39 -14.03
C SER A 196 -12.86 -12.11 -12.73
N ILE A 197 -12.30 -11.25 -11.89
CA ILE A 197 -13.02 -10.69 -10.75
C ILE A 197 -14.04 -9.68 -11.29
N SER A 198 -15.27 -9.78 -10.79
CA SER A 198 -16.34 -8.80 -11.05
C SER A 198 -15.93 -7.46 -10.48
N ASN A 199 -16.24 -6.35 -11.16
CA ASN A 199 -16.00 -5.02 -10.62
C ASN A 199 -17.04 -4.63 -9.55
N GLY A 200 -17.82 -5.55 -8.97
CA GLY A 200 -18.76 -5.27 -7.87
C GLY A 200 -19.82 -4.18 -8.14
N GLY A 201 -20.01 -3.76 -9.40
CA GLY A 201 -20.89 -2.68 -9.83
C GLY A 201 -20.85 -1.46 -8.92
N ILE A 202 -22.00 -1.11 -8.34
CA ILE A 202 -22.17 0.10 -7.52
C ILE A 202 -21.82 -0.08 -6.04
N ALA A 203 -21.34 -1.25 -5.60
CA ALA A 203 -20.89 -1.41 -4.22
C ALA A 203 -19.70 -0.48 -3.95
N GLU A 204 -19.67 0.17 -2.79
CA GLU A 204 -18.55 1.04 -2.41
C GLU A 204 -17.28 0.23 -2.12
N LEU A 205 -16.10 0.83 -2.32
CA LEU A 205 -14.83 0.29 -1.85
C LEU A 205 -14.63 0.76 -0.42
N ARG A 206 -14.73 -0.16 0.53
CA ARG A 206 -14.66 0.16 1.95
C ARG A 206 -13.51 -0.54 2.66
N VAL A 207 -12.92 0.17 3.61
CA VAL A 207 -12.03 -0.37 4.63
C VAL A 207 -12.79 -0.42 5.94
N GLY A 208 -12.69 -1.54 6.66
CA GLY A 208 -13.24 -1.64 8.01
C GLY A 208 -14.71 -2.01 8.15
N ASN A 209 -15.58 -1.78 7.16
CA ASN A 209 -16.99 -2.19 7.28
C ASN A 209 -17.69 -2.57 5.98
N ARG A 210 -18.96 -2.97 6.13
CA ARG A 210 -19.99 -3.00 5.09
C ARG A 210 -20.76 -1.70 4.98
N SER A 211 -21.30 -1.45 3.78
CA SER A 211 -22.36 -0.47 3.48
C SER A 211 -23.54 -0.42 4.46
N THR A 212 -23.81 -1.50 5.19
CA THR A 212 -25.02 -1.66 6.04
C THR A 212 -24.71 -1.92 7.52
N SER A 213 -23.61 -1.38 8.07
CA SER A 213 -23.23 -1.56 9.50
C SER A 213 -23.23 -3.04 9.94
N GLU A 214 -22.59 -3.86 9.11
CA GLU A 214 -22.36 -5.27 9.34
C GLU A 214 -20.88 -5.54 9.00
N ASP A 215 -20.34 -6.64 9.49
CA ASP A 215 -18.96 -7.07 9.27
C ASP A 215 -17.91 -5.99 9.68
N GLU A 216 -18.15 -5.32 10.81
CA GLU A 216 -17.39 -4.17 11.29
C GLU A 216 -16.06 -4.60 11.91
N TRP A 217 -15.00 -3.86 11.58
CA TRP A 217 -13.69 -4.03 12.17
C TRP A 217 -13.68 -3.45 13.59
N ASP A 218 -13.13 -4.22 14.51
CA ASP A 218 -12.88 -3.79 15.89
C ASP A 218 -11.38 -3.96 16.19
N GLY A 219 -10.72 -2.87 16.57
CA GLY A 219 -9.29 -2.76 16.79
C GLY A 219 -8.58 -1.93 15.72
N ASN A 220 -7.30 -2.23 15.48
CA ASN A 220 -6.43 -1.40 14.63
C ASN A 220 -6.11 -2.07 13.28
N LEU A 221 -6.27 -1.30 12.21
CA LEU A 221 -5.69 -1.60 10.90
C LEU A 221 -4.43 -0.74 10.71
N GLY A 222 -3.30 -1.40 10.44
CA GLY A 222 -2.05 -0.73 10.13
C GLY A 222 -1.99 -0.28 8.67
N PRO A 223 -0.78 -0.03 8.13
CA PRO A 223 -0.60 0.25 6.72
C PRO A 223 -1.36 -0.70 5.79
N ILE A 224 -2.06 -0.17 4.79
CA ILE A 224 -2.75 -0.91 3.73
C ILE A 224 -2.23 -0.44 2.37
N ARG A 225 -1.85 -1.38 1.51
CA ARG A 225 -1.40 -1.10 0.14
C ARG A 225 -2.13 -1.99 -0.87
N MET A 226 -2.62 -1.39 -1.94
CA MET A 226 -3.11 -2.09 -3.13
C MET A 226 -2.25 -1.70 -4.33
N THR A 227 -1.63 -2.70 -4.95
CA THR A 227 -0.87 -2.57 -6.19
C THR A 227 -1.61 -3.34 -7.29
N ILE A 228 -1.95 -2.66 -8.39
CA ILE A 228 -2.67 -3.21 -9.53
C ILE A 228 -1.79 -3.09 -10.77
N GLY A 229 -1.64 -4.19 -11.50
CA GLY A 229 -0.69 -4.34 -12.61
C GLY A 229 0.53 -5.19 -12.24
N GLU A 230 0.72 -5.51 -10.96
CA GLU A 230 1.89 -6.24 -10.47
C GLU A 230 1.58 -7.24 -9.33
N ALA A 231 2.10 -8.45 -9.49
CA ALA A 231 2.25 -9.44 -8.43
C ALA A 231 3.64 -9.26 -7.77
N ILE A 232 3.68 -8.63 -6.58
CA ILE A 232 4.94 -8.24 -5.92
C ILE A 232 5.75 -9.47 -5.49
N PHE A 233 5.09 -10.58 -5.17
CA PHE A 233 5.72 -11.79 -4.62
C PHE A 233 5.92 -12.92 -5.65
N THR A 234 5.97 -12.62 -6.95
CA THR A 234 6.21 -13.60 -8.05
C THR A 234 7.37 -14.58 -7.79
N ASN A 235 8.47 -14.12 -7.20
CA ASN A 235 9.67 -14.95 -6.97
C ASN A 235 9.70 -15.64 -5.58
N SER A 236 8.58 -15.61 -4.86
CA SER A 236 8.46 -16.18 -3.51
C SER A 236 7.59 -17.44 -3.54
N PRO A 237 8.18 -18.65 -3.55
CA PRO A 237 7.40 -19.88 -3.65
C PRO A 237 6.78 -20.33 -2.32
N LEU A 238 7.32 -19.94 -1.16
CA LEU A 238 6.82 -20.42 0.13
C LEU A 238 6.86 -19.34 1.22
N ASN A 239 7.76 -18.38 1.10
CA ASN A 239 7.93 -17.33 2.09
C ASN A 239 8.24 -15.97 1.44
N ILE A 240 7.89 -14.92 2.18
CA ILE A 240 8.21 -13.52 1.89
C ILE A 240 8.93 -12.92 3.09
N VAL A 241 9.65 -11.82 2.87
CA VAL A 241 10.06 -10.95 3.98
C VAL A 241 8.96 -9.91 4.16
N VAL A 242 8.37 -9.88 5.35
CA VAL A 242 7.32 -8.92 5.68
C VAL A 242 7.91 -7.54 5.92
N PRO A 243 7.15 -6.45 5.68
CA PRO A 243 7.60 -5.11 5.99
C PRO A 243 7.98 -4.95 7.47
N THR A 244 9.18 -4.44 7.74
CA THR A 244 9.67 -4.16 9.11
C THR A 244 9.60 -2.67 9.46
N GLY A 245 9.21 -1.84 8.51
CA GLY A 245 8.96 -0.41 8.64
C GLY A 245 7.86 0.02 7.66
N PRO A 246 7.48 1.30 7.65
CA PRO A 246 6.56 1.83 6.64
C PRO A 246 7.05 1.50 5.23
N TRP A 247 6.13 1.31 4.29
CA TRP A 247 6.52 1.19 2.89
C TRP A 247 7.10 2.53 2.41
N PRO A 248 8.07 2.50 1.49
CA PRO A 248 8.55 3.72 0.88
C PRO A 248 7.40 4.38 0.13
N VAL A 249 7.29 5.69 0.29
CA VAL A 249 6.55 6.57 -0.60
C VAL A 249 7.49 7.02 -1.72
N ASP A 250 6.97 7.34 -2.90
CA ASP A 250 7.76 7.89 -3.99
C ASP A 250 8.11 9.35 -3.70
N VAL A 251 9.01 9.52 -2.75
CA VAL A 251 9.67 10.78 -2.44
C VAL A 251 11.12 10.60 -2.87
N LEU A 252 11.57 11.49 -3.77
CA LEU A 252 12.99 11.63 -4.05
C LEU A 252 13.64 12.30 -2.83
N GLU A 253 14.06 11.52 -1.85
CA GLU A 253 14.86 12.01 -0.73
C GLU A 253 16.35 12.00 -1.13
N LEU A 254 16.96 13.19 -1.22
CA LEU A 254 18.41 13.36 -1.35
C LEU A 254 18.99 13.51 0.07
N GLU A 255 19.19 12.38 0.74
CA GLU A 255 19.51 12.32 2.16
C GLU A 255 21.01 12.44 2.47
N ASN A 256 21.87 12.35 1.44
CA ASN A 256 23.32 12.36 1.59
C ASN A 256 24.01 13.31 0.61
N VAL A 257 25.24 13.72 0.98
CA VAL A 257 26.13 14.61 0.21
C VAL A 257 26.49 14.10 -1.21
N ASN A 258 26.06 12.88 -1.58
CA ASN A 258 26.35 12.25 -2.87
C ASN A 258 25.11 11.87 -3.68
N ASP A 259 23.90 12.15 -3.17
CA ASP A 259 22.70 11.87 -3.94
C ASP A 259 22.61 12.89 -5.08
N ARG A 260 22.55 12.39 -6.31
CA ARG A 260 22.51 13.22 -7.53
C ARG A 260 21.28 12.86 -8.33
N MET A 261 20.44 13.85 -8.59
CA MET A 261 19.42 13.78 -9.62
C MET A 261 20.09 14.03 -10.98
N GLN A 262 20.17 13.01 -11.83
CA GLN A 262 20.73 13.11 -13.18
C GLN A 262 19.62 12.90 -14.22
N LEU A 263 19.23 13.98 -14.91
CA LEU A 263 18.30 13.93 -16.03
C LEU A 263 19.09 13.85 -17.33
N GLU A 264 19.16 12.68 -17.94
CA GLU A 264 19.82 12.49 -19.24
C GLU A 264 18.81 12.69 -20.37
N GLY A 265 19.01 13.74 -21.18
CA GLY A 265 18.36 13.87 -22.50
C GLY A 265 16.88 14.26 -22.52
N SER A 266 16.35 14.86 -21.45
CA SER A 266 14.98 15.38 -21.42
C SER A 266 14.91 16.89 -21.71
N VAL A 267 13.79 17.32 -22.33
CA VAL A 267 13.35 18.73 -22.44
C VAL A 267 12.55 19.18 -21.20
N ASP A 268 12.46 18.35 -20.17
CA ASP A 268 11.69 18.63 -18.97
C ASP A 268 12.35 19.72 -18.13
N ASN A 269 11.55 20.71 -17.73
CA ASN A 269 11.95 21.74 -16.79
C ASN A 269 11.95 21.16 -15.37
N ILE A 270 13.03 21.36 -14.62
CA ILE A 270 13.00 21.20 -13.18
C ILE A 270 12.41 22.48 -12.58
N LEU A 271 11.16 22.44 -12.10
CA LEU A 271 10.63 23.48 -11.22
C LEU A 271 11.00 23.15 -9.78
N LEU A 272 11.88 23.97 -9.20
CA LEU A 272 12.13 24.01 -7.76
C LEU A 272 11.38 25.23 -7.22
N GLU A 273 10.17 25.03 -6.69
CA GLU A 273 9.39 26.09 -6.06
C GLU A 273 9.42 25.87 -4.55
N ASP A 274 10.08 26.77 -3.83
CA ASP A 274 9.86 26.90 -2.40
C ASP A 274 8.77 27.94 -2.15
N SER A 275 8.19 27.97 -0.95
CA SER A 275 7.13 28.92 -0.60
C SER A 275 7.60 30.38 -0.58
N SER A 276 8.90 30.62 -0.76
CA SER A 276 9.52 31.95 -0.76
C SER A 276 9.87 32.46 -2.17
N GLY A 277 9.80 31.61 -3.20
CA GLY A 277 10.27 31.91 -4.56
C GLY A 277 11.80 32.07 -4.65
N VAL A 278 12.55 31.57 -3.67
CA VAL A 278 14.01 31.69 -3.55
C VAL A 278 14.63 30.32 -3.33
N LEU A 279 15.42 29.86 -4.30
CA LEU A 279 16.32 28.73 -4.09
C LEU A 279 17.51 29.19 -3.23
N ALA A 280 17.46 28.93 -1.92
CA ALA A 280 18.55 29.26 -0.99
C ALA A 280 19.59 28.12 -0.91
N LEU A 281 20.85 28.42 -1.21
CA LEU A 281 22.00 27.57 -0.90
C LEU A 281 22.56 28.05 0.45
N GLU A 282 22.08 27.46 1.55
CA GLU A 282 22.32 27.98 2.91
C GLU A 282 23.44 27.24 3.67
N GLY A 283 23.94 26.14 3.12
CA GLY A 283 25.04 25.35 3.67
C GLY A 283 26.41 25.75 3.13
N THR A 284 27.45 25.62 3.97
CA THR A 284 28.84 25.70 3.50
C THR A 284 29.13 24.47 2.63
N GLY A 285 29.22 24.65 1.31
CA GLY A 285 29.50 23.58 0.35
C GLY A 285 28.37 23.31 -0.65
N ASP A 286 27.24 24.01 -0.52
CA ASP A 286 26.14 23.92 -1.47
C ASP A 286 26.54 24.54 -2.81
N ALA A 287 26.30 23.82 -3.90
CA ALA A 287 26.62 24.27 -5.25
C ALA A 287 25.51 23.87 -6.22
N LEU A 288 24.96 24.86 -6.93
CA LEU A 288 24.14 24.63 -8.11
C LEU A 288 25.05 24.68 -9.34
N THR A 289 25.25 23.55 -10.01
CA THR A 289 26.03 23.48 -11.25
C THR A 289 25.07 23.35 -12.44
N LEU A 290 25.00 24.40 -13.25
CA LEU A 290 24.23 24.42 -14.50
C LEU A 290 25.21 24.29 -15.66
N GLU A 291 25.27 23.12 -16.29
CA GLU A 291 26.06 22.91 -17.51
C GLU A 291 25.12 22.90 -18.71
N ASP A 292 24.97 24.06 -19.36
CA ASP A 292 24.62 24.07 -20.77
C ASP A 292 25.92 24.04 -21.60
N GLY A 293 25.90 23.41 -22.77
CA GLY A 293 27.06 23.42 -23.68
C GLY A 293 27.46 24.83 -24.17
N SER A 294 26.74 25.88 -23.76
CA SER A 294 26.97 27.29 -24.09
C SER A 294 27.45 28.18 -22.93
N GLY A 295 27.48 27.69 -21.70
CA GLY A 295 27.90 28.45 -20.51
C GLY A 295 27.16 29.77 -20.31
N ARG A 296 25.87 29.88 -20.68
CA ARG A 296 25.12 31.15 -20.62
C ARG A 296 23.79 31.02 -19.90
N LEU A 297 23.72 31.66 -18.72
CA LEU A 297 22.48 31.93 -18.01
C LEU A 297 21.75 33.10 -18.71
N ALA A 298 20.61 32.85 -19.36
CA ALA A 298 19.71 33.90 -19.79
C ALA A 298 18.76 34.22 -18.63
N LEU A 299 19.03 35.34 -17.95
CA LEU A 299 18.08 35.96 -17.03
C LEU A 299 17.29 36.98 -17.87
N ASP A 300 15.97 36.83 -17.94
CA ASP A 300 15.06 37.84 -18.48
C ASP A 300 14.52 38.71 -17.33
#